data_AF-A0A1X3A034-F1
#
_entry.id   AF-A0A1X3A034-F1
#
_cell.length_a   1.000
_cell.length_b   1.000
_cell.length_c   1.000
_cell.angle_alpha   90.00
_cell.angle_beta   90.00
_cell.angle_gamma   90.00
#
_symmetry.space_group_name_H-M   'P 1'
#
loop_
_entity.id
_entity.type
_entity.pdbx_description
1 polymer ?
#
loop_
_entity_poly.entity_id
_entity_poly.type
_entity_poly.pdbx_seq_one_letter_code
_entity_poly.pdbx_strand_id
1 'polypeptide(L)'
;MIFTSNALSVRFFAETEFWFSFIKVAAIVLFILIGGCAVFGVLPIQGYDHAPLFENFVKDGLFPNGWMPVFTTMLTVNFAFSGTELIGVTAGETKDPNKAIPKASHTTLFRLVIFFIGSIVVMASLIPWQDAGVDESPFVLVFNSIGLPFAGDVMNFVVLTAILSAANSGLYASTRMLWSLANEDMIPHNIAKTNSRGVPMTALRLSMIGGLLALLSSVVAASTVYLVLVSVSGLAVVIVCFQQFGPSDRLRTSRSSCIRTTVTSTIRKPKPGRLIPPVPNRPSPIWYRNGSTREPDSLEDAAERLQTISEP
;
A
#
# COMPACT_ATOMS: atom_id res chain seq x y z
N MET A 1 15.23 2.04 16.09
CA MET A 1 15.37 1.18 14.89
C MET A 1 15.70 1.96 13.63
N ILE A 2 15.02 3.08 13.33
CA ILE A 2 15.17 3.79 12.05
C ILE A 2 16.46 4.64 11.98
N PHE A 3 16.89 5.20 13.12
CA PHE A 3 18.19 5.88 13.25
C PHE A 3 19.37 4.89 13.16
N THR A 4 19.20 3.67 13.68
CA THR A 4 20.21 2.60 13.64
C THR A 4 20.25 1.87 12.29
N SER A 5 19.11 1.74 11.59
CA SER A 5 19.03 1.19 10.23
C SER A 5 19.73 2.09 9.19
N ASN A 6 19.79 3.41 9.45
CA ASN A 6 20.61 4.30 8.62
C ASN A 6 22.13 4.10 8.82
N ALA A 7 22.56 3.47 9.91
CA ALA A 7 23.96 3.25 10.27
C ALA A 7 24.47 1.84 9.91
N LEU A 8 23.59 0.84 9.89
CA LEU A 8 23.89 -0.54 9.49
C LEU A 8 23.51 -0.76 8.03
N SER A 9 24.33 -1.54 7.30
CA SER A 9 24.15 -1.87 5.89
C SER A 9 22.68 -2.11 5.50
N VAL A 10 22.21 -1.45 4.43
CA VAL A 10 20.87 -1.62 3.82
C VAL A 10 20.49 -3.11 3.66
N ARG A 11 21.49 -3.96 3.46
CA ARG A 11 21.36 -5.41 3.34
C ARG A 11 20.89 -6.10 4.63
N PHE A 12 21.38 -5.68 5.79
CA PHE A 12 20.98 -6.24 7.09
C PHE A 12 19.54 -5.88 7.45
N PHE A 13 19.12 -4.67 7.09
CA PHE A 13 17.74 -4.23 7.25
C PHE A 13 16.79 -5.05 6.37
N ALA A 14 17.13 -5.22 5.08
CA ALA A 14 16.34 -6.03 4.14
C ALA A 14 16.25 -7.51 4.57
N GLU A 15 17.34 -8.10 5.07
CA GLU A 15 17.33 -9.46 5.61
C GLU A 15 16.42 -9.57 6.85
N THR A 16 16.53 -8.62 7.80
CA THR A 16 15.69 -8.64 9.01
C THR A 16 14.20 -8.47 8.68
N GLU A 17 13.87 -7.58 7.76
CA GLU A 17 12.49 -7.37 7.32
C GLU A 17 11.92 -8.58 6.59
N PHE A 18 12.76 -9.29 5.81
CA PHE A 18 12.40 -10.56 5.21
C PHE A 18 12.03 -11.63 6.26
N TRP A 19 12.87 -11.79 7.29
CA TRP A 19 12.60 -12.73 8.40
C TRP A 19 11.33 -12.36 9.17
N PHE A 20 11.11 -11.07 9.45
CA PHE A 20 9.88 -10.61 10.09
C PHE A 20 8.64 -10.86 9.24
N SER A 21 8.71 -10.61 7.93
CA SER A 21 7.60 -10.90 7.01
C SER A 21 7.28 -12.40 6.97
N PHE A 22 8.30 -13.26 6.95
CA PHE A 22 8.12 -14.70 7.00
C PHE A 22 7.40 -15.16 8.27
N ILE A 23 7.83 -14.70 9.45
CA ILE A 23 7.21 -15.05 10.73
C ILE A 23 5.73 -14.63 10.77
N LYS A 24 5.41 -13.43 10.28
CA LYS A 24 4.01 -12.94 10.22
C LYS A 24 3.13 -13.83 9.37
N VAL A 25 3.57 -14.15 8.16
CA VAL A 25 2.78 -15.00 7.25
C VAL A 25 2.64 -16.41 7.81
N ALA A 26 3.72 -16.99 8.35
CA ALA A 26 3.68 -18.30 8.98
C ALA A 26 2.69 -18.36 10.14
N ALA A 27 2.64 -17.32 10.99
CA ALA A 27 1.70 -17.25 12.10
C ALA A 27 0.25 -17.16 11.63
N ILE A 28 -0.07 -16.36 10.60
CA ILE A 28 -1.43 -16.29 10.07
C ILE A 28 -1.86 -17.61 9.42
N VAL A 29 -0.96 -18.27 8.69
CA VAL A 29 -1.23 -19.60 8.12
C VAL A 29 -1.49 -20.61 9.23
N LEU A 30 -0.66 -20.64 10.27
CA LEU A 30 -0.84 -21.52 11.41
C LEU A 30 -2.15 -21.24 12.16
N PHE A 31 -2.50 -19.96 12.34
CA PHE A 31 -3.77 -19.54 12.91
C PHE A 31 -4.97 -20.05 12.11
N ILE A 32 -4.95 -19.91 10.78
CA ILE A 32 -6.03 -20.40 9.92
C ILE A 32 -6.13 -21.92 9.98
N LEU A 33 -5.02 -22.65 10.01
CA LEU A 33 -5.02 -24.11 10.09
C LEU A 33 -5.54 -24.61 11.45
N ILE A 34 -4.96 -24.12 12.55
CA ILE A 34 -5.35 -24.54 13.91
C ILE A 34 -6.79 -24.11 14.20
N GLY A 35 -7.11 -22.84 13.93
CA GLY A 35 -8.46 -22.32 14.13
C GLY A 35 -9.48 -23.01 13.22
N GLY A 36 -9.13 -23.32 11.97
CA GLY A 36 -9.96 -24.13 11.08
C GLY A 36 -10.23 -25.54 11.64
N CYS A 37 -9.20 -26.23 12.14
CA CYS A 37 -9.37 -27.51 12.84
C CYS A 37 -10.31 -27.39 14.05
N ALA A 38 -10.23 -26.28 14.79
CA ALA A 38 -11.10 -26.00 15.92
C ALA A 38 -12.56 -25.74 15.49
N VAL A 39 -12.77 -25.02 14.38
CA VAL A 39 -14.10 -24.79 13.78
C VAL A 39 -14.79 -26.10 13.40
N PHE A 40 -14.05 -27.04 12.82
CA PHE A 40 -14.57 -28.37 12.44
C PHE A 40 -14.64 -29.37 13.61
N GLY A 41 -14.33 -28.94 14.85
CA GLY A 41 -14.41 -29.79 16.04
C GLY A 41 -13.33 -30.87 16.15
N VAL A 42 -12.23 -30.74 15.40
CA VAL A 42 -11.06 -31.64 15.53
C VAL A 42 -10.28 -31.33 16.81
N LEU A 43 -10.34 -30.07 17.27
CA LEU A 43 -9.75 -29.62 18.54
C LEU A 43 -10.85 -29.20 19.52
N PRO A 44 -10.75 -29.58 20.81
CA PRO A 44 -11.69 -29.12 21.83
C PRO A 44 -11.49 -27.62 22.09
N ILE A 45 -12.59 -26.91 22.29
CA ILE A 45 -12.60 -25.48 22.66
C ILE A 45 -13.34 -25.34 23.97
N GLN A 46 -12.79 -24.56 24.90
CA GLN A 46 -13.44 -24.27 26.17
C GLN A 46 -14.76 -23.51 25.93
N GLY A 47 -15.88 -24.09 26.37
CA GLY A 47 -17.23 -23.50 26.25
C GLY A 47 -18.12 -24.08 25.15
N TYR A 48 -17.64 -25.05 24.36
CA TYR A 48 -18.45 -25.77 23.36
C TYR A 48 -18.34 -27.29 23.57
N ASP A 49 -19.49 -27.96 23.71
CA ASP A 49 -19.58 -29.43 23.79
C ASP A 49 -19.59 -30.08 22.38
N HIS A 50 -19.78 -29.28 21.33
CA HIS A 50 -19.86 -29.68 19.92
C HIS A 50 -19.06 -28.74 19.00
N ALA A 51 -18.86 -29.13 17.74
CA ALA A 51 -18.15 -28.30 16.76
C ALA A 51 -18.90 -26.97 16.54
N PRO A 52 -18.31 -25.80 16.85
CA PRO A 52 -19.01 -24.51 16.74
C PRO A 52 -19.36 -24.13 15.30
N LEU A 53 -18.66 -24.71 14.30
CA LEU A 53 -18.91 -24.53 12.87
C LEU A 53 -19.16 -23.05 12.50
N PHE A 54 -20.36 -22.70 12.07
CA PHE A 54 -20.76 -21.33 11.74
C PHE A 54 -21.95 -20.87 12.59
N GLU A 55 -22.17 -21.49 13.75
CA GLU A 55 -23.31 -21.14 14.62
C GLU A 55 -23.24 -19.67 15.03
N ASN A 56 -22.05 -19.17 15.35
CA ASN A 56 -21.81 -17.78 15.73
C ASN A 56 -22.09 -16.75 14.62
N PHE A 57 -22.14 -17.15 13.35
CA PHE A 57 -22.52 -16.24 12.24
C PHE A 57 -24.02 -15.96 12.18
N VAL A 58 -24.84 -16.91 12.64
CA VAL A 58 -26.29 -16.90 12.41
C VAL A 58 -27.07 -16.72 13.72
N LYS A 59 -26.44 -17.03 14.86
CA LYS A 59 -27.06 -17.03 16.20
C LYS A 59 -27.83 -15.75 16.54
N ASP A 60 -27.26 -14.59 16.22
CA ASP A 60 -27.87 -13.27 16.48
C ASP A 60 -28.37 -12.56 15.20
N GLY A 61 -28.41 -13.28 14.07
CA GLY A 61 -28.69 -12.75 12.74
C GLY A 61 -27.48 -12.08 12.08
N LEU A 62 -27.57 -11.79 10.77
CA LEU A 62 -26.46 -11.22 9.99
C LEU A 62 -26.12 -9.76 10.34
N PHE A 63 -27.07 -9.03 10.95
CA PHE A 63 -26.92 -7.62 11.30
C PHE A 63 -27.43 -7.34 12.72
N PRO A 64 -26.78 -7.87 13.76
CA PRO A 64 -27.25 -7.77 15.15
C PRO A 64 -27.27 -6.31 15.65
N ASN A 65 -26.35 -5.48 15.15
CA ASN A 65 -26.25 -4.05 15.47
C ASN A 65 -26.86 -3.14 14.38
N GLY A 66 -27.64 -3.71 13.46
CA GLY A 66 -28.22 -3.00 12.31
C GLY A 66 -27.23 -2.79 11.15
N TRP A 67 -27.64 -1.98 10.17
CA TRP A 67 -26.88 -1.75 8.93
C TRP A 67 -25.84 -0.63 9.04
N MET A 68 -25.99 0.29 10.01
CA MET A 68 -25.08 1.43 10.20
C MET A 68 -23.64 1.02 10.54
N PRO A 69 -23.39 0.01 11.42
CA PRO A 69 -22.04 -0.45 11.74
C PRO A 69 -21.28 -1.07 10.56
N VAL A 70 -21.97 -1.45 9.49
CA VAL A 70 -21.33 -1.93 8.25
C VAL A 70 -20.48 -0.81 7.65
N PHE A 71 -20.98 0.42 7.65
CA PHE A 71 -20.26 1.59 7.13
C PHE A 71 -19.05 1.94 7.99
N THR A 72 -19.20 1.91 9.32
CA THR A 72 -18.06 2.19 10.23
C THR A 72 -16.99 1.11 10.10
N THR A 73 -17.38 -0.17 10.02
CA THR A 73 -16.45 -1.28 9.78
C THR A 73 -15.76 -1.16 8.43
N MET A 74 -16.49 -0.76 7.38
CA MET A 74 -15.91 -0.53 6.05
C MET A 74 -14.85 0.58 6.08
N LEU A 75 -15.06 1.66 6.85
CA LEU A 75 -14.05 2.70 7.07
C LEU A 75 -12.81 2.16 7.80
N THR A 76 -13.01 1.38 8.87
CA THR A 76 -11.90 0.77 9.62
C THR A 76 -11.08 -0.20 8.75
N VAL A 77 -11.76 -1.03 7.95
CA VAL A 77 -11.11 -1.94 7.01
C VAL A 77 -10.35 -1.16 5.94
N ASN A 78 -10.95 -0.10 5.39
CA ASN A 78 -10.28 0.76 4.41
C ASN A 78 -9.00 1.39 4.99
N PHE A 79 -9.06 1.89 6.23
CA PHE A 79 -7.89 2.37 6.95
C PHE A 79 -6.82 1.27 7.17
N ALA A 80 -7.22 0.06 7.56
CA ALA A 80 -6.31 -1.07 7.77
C ALA A 80 -5.56 -1.51 6.49
N PHE A 81 -6.16 -1.28 5.31
CA PHE A 81 -5.54 -1.54 4.01
C PHE A 81 -4.89 -0.30 3.36
N SER A 82 -4.86 0.83 4.06
CA SER A 82 -4.04 1.98 3.69
C SER A 82 -2.55 1.60 3.74
N GLY A 83 -1.77 2.08 2.78
CA GLY A 83 -0.35 1.68 2.63
C GLY A 83 -0.05 0.84 1.39
N THR A 84 -1.07 0.40 0.64
CA THR A 84 -0.87 -0.15 -0.72
C THR A 84 -0.28 0.87 -1.70
N GLU A 85 -0.39 2.16 -1.38
CA GLU A 85 0.27 3.29 -2.05
C GLU A 85 1.80 3.24 -2.01
N LEU A 86 2.40 2.50 -1.05
CA LEU A 86 3.85 2.29 -0.98
C LEU A 86 4.38 1.52 -2.21
N ILE A 87 3.53 0.73 -2.85
CA ILE A 87 3.85 0.07 -4.13
C ILE A 87 4.11 1.13 -5.22
N GLY A 88 3.40 2.26 -5.18
CA GLY A 88 3.60 3.38 -6.11
C GLY A 88 4.93 4.10 -5.86
N VAL A 89 5.31 4.31 -4.60
CA VAL A 89 6.62 4.92 -4.25
C VAL A 89 7.77 4.02 -4.69
N THR A 90 7.66 2.72 -4.44
CA THR A 90 8.68 1.74 -4.84
C THR A 90 8.71 1.49 -6.35
N ALA A 91 7.63 1.77 -7.08
CA ALA A 91 7.61 1.74 -8.55
C ALA A 91 8.63 2.72 -9.16
N GLY A 92 8.81 3.89 -8.55
CA GLY A 92 9.81 4.88 -9.00
C GLY A 92 11.26 4.43 -8.78
N GLU A 93 11.49 3.45 -7.91
CA GLU A 93 12.81 2.89 -7.59
C GLU A 93 13.06 1.53 -8.27
N THR A 94 12.08 1.02 -9.03
CA THR A 94 12.12 -0.33 -9.63
C THR A 94 12.67 -0.29 -11.07
N LYS A 95 13.55 -1.25 -11.43
CA LYS A 95 14.20 -1.32 -12.76
C LYS A 95 13.22 -1.56 -13.93
N ASP A 96 12.14 -2.32 -13.70
CA ASP A 96 11.12 -2.65 -14.71
C ASP A 96 9.68 -2.47 -14.18
N PRO A 97 9.22 -1.22 -13.98
CA PRO A 97 7.95 -0.95 -13.30
C PRO A 97 6.75 -1.52 -14.08
N ASN A 98 6.79 -1.52 -15.41
CA ASN A 98 5.69 -1.96 -16.28
C ASN A 98 5.29 -3.43 -16.08
N LYS A 99 6.23 -4.30 -15.70
CA LYS A 99 5.98 -5.74 -15.49
C LYS A 99 6.01 -6.11 -14.01
N ALA A 100 6.95 -5.54 -13.25
CA ALA A 100 7.16 -5.89 -11.85
C ALA A 100 5.98 -5.44 -10.97
N ILE A 101 5.46 -4.22 -11.19
CA ILE A 101 4.42 -3.64 -10.35
C ILE A 101 3.08 -4.39 -10.46
N PRO A 102 2.52 -4.61 -11.68
CA PRO A 102 1.24 -5.33 -11.77
C PRO A 102 1.33 -6.75 -11.18
N LYS A 103 2.42 -7.47 -11.47
CA LYS A 103 2.64 -8.83 -10.97
C LYS A 103 2.75 -8.87 -9.45
N ALA A 104 3.53 -7.96 -8.86
CA ALA A 104 3.71 -7.87 -7.42
C ALA A 104 2.39 -7.47 -6.72
N SER A 105 1.66 -6.49 -7.25
CA SER A 105 0.37 -6.05 -6.71
C SER A 105 -0.66 -7.18 -6.70
N HIS A 106 -0.89 -7.85 -7.83
CA HIS A 106 -1.89 -8.92 -7.90
C HIS A 106 -1.55 -10.09 -6.96
N THR A 107 -0.29 -10.50 -6.91
CA THR A 107 0.14 -11.60 -6.03
C THR A 107 0.00 -11.23 -4.56
N THR A 108 0.35 -9.99 -4.20
CA THR A 108 0.26 -9.49 -2.82
C THR A 108 -1.19 -9.36 -2.39
N LEU A 109 -2.04 -8.74 -3.21
CA LEU A 109 -3.46 -8.56 -2.92
C LEU A 109 -4.19 -9.90 -2.79
N PHE A 110 -3.93 -10.86 -3.68
CA PHE A 110 -4.53 -12.19 -3.59
C PHE A 110 -4.22 -12.89 -2.26
N ARG A 111 -2.95 -12.83 -1.82
CA ARG A 111 -2.52 -13.38 -0.53
C ARG A 111 -3.17 -12.67 0.64
N LEU A 112 -3.23 -11.33 0.61
CA LEU A 112 -3.89 -10.53 1.63
C LEU A 112 -5.36 -10.90 1.76
N VAL A 113 -6.09 -11.00 0.65
CA VAL A 113 -7.51 -11.37 0.63
C VAL A 113 -7.72 -12.76 1.25
N ILE A 114 -6.95 -13.76 0.85
CA ILE A 114 -7.09 -15.11 1.38
C ILE A 114 -6.81 -15.16 2.88
N PHE A 115 -5.69 -14.59 3.32
CA PHE A 115 -5.30 -14.65 4.73
C PHE A 115 -6.21 -13.80 5.62
N PHE A 116 -6.60 -12.62 5.15
CA PHE A 116 -7.47 -11.72 5.89
C PHE A 116 -8.88 -12.31 6.04
N ILE A 117 -9.54 -12.66 4.94
CA ILE A 117 -10.87 -13.25 4.97
C ILE A 117 -10.85 -14.57 5.74
N GLY A 118 -9.86 -15.44 5.47
CA GLY A 118 -9.70 -16.72 6.18
C GLY A 118 -9.58 -16.53 7.70
N SER A 119 -8.79 -15.56 8.15
CA SER A 119 -8.66 -15.25 9.57
C SER A 119 -9.94 -14.70 10.20
N ILE A 120 -10.68 -13.83 9.50
CA ILE A 120 -11.95 -13.30 9.97
C ILE A 120 -12.99 -14.39 10.09
N VAL A 121 -13.07 -15.28 9.09
CA VAL A 121 -14.00 -16.41 9.12
C VAL A 121 -13.73 -17.30 10.32
N VAL A 122 -12.46 -17.64 10.58
CA VAL A 122 -12.07 -18.42 11.76
C VAL A 122 -12.43 -17.69 13.05
N MET A 123 -12.08 -16.40 13.19
CA MET A 123 -12.39 -15.62 14.40
C MET A 123 -13.89 -15.55 14.67
N ALA A 124 -14.69 -15.18 13.66
CA ALA A 124 -16.14 -15.05 13.78
C ALA A 124 -16.86 -16.39 13.97
N SER A 125 -16.23 -17.50 13.57
CA SER A 125 -16.76 -18.84 13.82
C SER A 125 -16.54 -19.28 15.27
N LEU A 126 -15.42 -18.88 15.88
CA LEU A 126 -15.00 -19.39 17.19
C LEU A 126 -15.39 -18.48 18.36
N ILE A 127 -15.38 -17.17 18.17
CA ILE A 127 -15.60 -16.19 19.24
C ILE A 127 -16.92 -15.45 18.96
N PRO A 128 -17.86 -15.44 19.94
CA PRO A 128 -19.06 -14.61 19.86
C PRO A 128 -18.69 -13.13 19.68
N TRP A 129 -19.44 -12.41 18.84
CA TRP A 129 -19.12 -11.02 18.52
C TRP A 129 -19.17 -10.08 19.73
N GLN A 130 -19.87 -10.46 20.81
CA GLN A 130 -19.94 -9.72 22.07
C GLN A 130 -18.63 -9.75 22.87
N ASP A 131 -17.89 -10.86 22.78
CA ASP A 131 -16.64 -11.08 23.53
C ASP A 131 -15.41 -10.68 22.70
N ALA A 132 -15.61 -10.35 21.41
CA ALA A 132 -14.56 -9.91 20.51
C ALA A 132 -14.08 -8.49 20.86
N GLY A 133 -12.92 -8.39 21.53
CA GLY A 133 -12.16 -7.14 21.68
C GLY A 133 -12.33 -6.40 23.01
N VAL A 134 -12.82 -7.06 24.06
CA VAL A 134 -13.08 -6.41 25.36
C VAL A 134 -11.77 -6.19 26.15
N ASP A 135 -10.80 -7.11 26.08
CA ASP A 135 -9.56 -7.01 26.87
C ASP A 135 -8.26 -7.47 26.15
N GLU A 136 -8.35 -8.36 25.15
CA GLU A 136 -7.18 -8.91 24.46
C GLU A 136 -7.37 -8.96 22.94
N SER A 137 -6.27 -9.16 22.20
CA SER A 137 -6.31 -9.35 20.75
C SER A 137 -7.16 -10.60 20.41
N PRO A 138 -8.12 -10.52 19.48
CA PRO A 138 -8.96 -11.64 19.10
C PRO A 138 -8.16 -12.89 18.66
N PHE A 139 -6.98 -12.68 18.06
CA PHE A 139 -6.08 -13.77 17.68
C PHE A 139 -5.52 -14.53 18.89
N VAL A 140 -5.20 -13.81 19.96
CA VAL A 140 -4.72 -14.38 21.23
C VAL A 140 -5.87 -15.08 21.94
N LEU A 141 -7.06 -14.46 21.94
CA LEU A 141 -8.26 -15.01 22.54
C LEU A 141 -8.62 -16.38 21.95
N VAL A 142 -8.56 -16.56 20.62
CA VAL A 142 -8.79 -17.86 19.97
C VAL A 142 -7.84 -18.94 20.50
N PHE A 143 -6.54 -18.65 20.58
CA PHE A 143 -5.55 -19.64 21.05
C PHE A 143 -5.72 -19.97 22.53
N ASN A 144 -6.08 -18.97 23.35
CA ASN A 144 -6.39 -19.16 24.75
C ASN A 144 -7.64 -20.04 24.94
N SER A 145 -8.68 -19.85 24.12
CA SER A 145 -9.90 -20.67 24.14
C SER A 145 -9.69 -22.13 23.71
N ILE A 146 -8.72 -22.40 22.83
CA ILE A 146 -8.34 -23.77 22.41
C ILE A 146 -7.52 -24.48 23.53
N GLY A 147 -7.00 -23.75 24.51
CA GLY A 147 -6.27 -24.32 25.64
C GLY A 147 -4.82 -24.73 25.32
N LEU A 148 -4.22 -24.19 24.25
CA LEU A 148 -2.81 -24.41 23.94
C LEU A 148 -1.93 -23.51 24.82
N PRO A 149 -1.13 -24.08 25.75
CA PRO A 149 -0.26 -23.27 26.60
C PRO A 149 0.78 -22.54 25.74
N PHE A 150 1.12 -21.30 26.10
CA PHE A 150 2.06 -20.40 25.41
C PHE A 150 1.67 -19.93 24.00
N ALA A 151 0.63 -20.50 23.38
CA ALA A 151 0.23 -20.11 22.02
C ALA A 151 -0.26 -18.65 21.95
N GLY A 152 -1.00 -18.20 22.96
CA GLY A 152 -1.42 -16.81 23.10
C GLY A 152 -0.24 -15.84 23.20
N ASP A 153 0.76 -16.15 24.03
CA ASP A 153 1.97 -15.33 24.22
C ASP A 153 2.80 -15.23 22.94
N VAL A 154 2.99 -16.36 22.24
CA VAL A 154 3.68 -16.40 20.96
C VAL A 154 2.93 -15.55 19.92
N MET A 155 1.60 -15.66 19.87
CA MET A 155 0.81 -14.85 18.94
C MET A 155 0.92 -13.36 19.28
N ASN A 156 0.87 -12.99 20.55
CA ASN A 156 1.08 -11.61 20.98
C ASN A 156 2.45 -11.08 20.55
N PHE A 157 3.52 -11.86 20.77
CA PHE A 157 4.87 -11.52 20.29
C PHE A 157 4.92 -11.31 18.77
N VAL A 158 4.25 -12.16 18.00
CA VAL A 158 4.17 -12.02 16.53
C VAL A 158 3.39 -10.76 16.15
N VAL A 159 2.27 -10.46 16.80
CA VAL A 159 1.47 -9.25 16.55
C VAL A 159 2.29 -7.99 16.83
N LEU A 160 3.00 -7.94 17.96
CA LEU A 160 3.87 -6.81 18.29
C LEU A 160 4.99 -6.62 17.26
N THR A 161 5.62 -7.72 16.83
CA THR A 161 6.63 -7.70 15.76
C THR A 161 6.02 -7.25 14.43
N ALA A 162 4.77 -7.66 14.16
CA ALA A 162 4.03 -7.29 12.97
C ALA A 162 3.80 -5.77 12.89
N ILE A 163 3.29 -5.20 13.98
CA ILE A 163 3.05 -3.77 14.15
C ILE A 163 4.36 -2.99 14.05
N LEU A 164 5.43 -3.43 14.72
CA LEU A 164 6.71 -2.73 14.69
C LEU A 164 7.30 -2.66 13.29
N SER A 165 7.25 -3.77 12.54
CA SER A 165 7.74 -3.78 11.15
C SER A 165 6.83 -2.96 10.22
N ALA A 166 5.50 -2.99 10.39
CA ALA A 166 4.59 -2.14 9.62
C ALA A 166 4.81 -0.65 9.90
N ALA A 167 5.02 -0.27 11.17
CA ALA A 167 5.32 1.10 11.57
C ALA A 167 6.62 1.60 10.96
N ASN A 168 7.62 0.74 10.81
CA ASN A 168 8.88 1.09 10.16
C ASN A 168 8.70 1.42 8.68
N SER A 169 8.01 0.56 7.92
CA SER A 169 7.73 0.79 6.49
C SER A 169 6.80 1.99 6.29
N GLY A 170 5.83 2.21 7.19
CA GLY A 170 4.96 3.40 7.22
C GLY A 170 5.74 4.69 7.49
N LEU A 171 6.74 4.66 8.38
CA LEU A 171 7.59 5.83 8.59
C LEU A 171 8.50 6.12 7.38
N TYR A 172 9.00 5.08 6.71
CA TYR A 172 9.72 5.24 5.45
C TYR A 172 8.86 5.93 4.39
N ALA A 173 7.62 5.46 4.22
CA ALA A 173 6.67 6.03 3.27
C ALA A 173 6.34 7.50 3.58
N SER A 174 5.95 7.81 4.82
CA SER A 174 5.62 9.19 5.24
C SER A 174 6.78 10.15 5.09
N THR A 175 8.00 9.71 5.41
CA THR A 175 9.22 10.49 5.23
C THR A 175 9.45 10.88 3.76
N ARG A 176 9.23 9.94 2.83
CA ARG A 176 9.38 10.17 1.39
C ARG A 176 8.26 11.04 0.82
N MET A 177 7.02 10.86 1.26
CA MET A 177 5.90 11.72 0.89
C MET A 177 6.15 13.17 1.34
N LEU A 178 6.58 13.36 2.58
CA LEU A 178 6.90 14.68 3.13
C LEU A 178 8.08 15.34 2.40
N TRP A 179 9.08 14.56 2.01
CA TRP A 179 10.19 15.03 1.18
C TRP A 179 9.73 15.44 -0.22
N SER A 180 8.85 14.66 -0.86
CA SER A 180 8.29 14.99 -2.19
C SER A 180 7.53 16.31 -2.16
N LEU A 181 6.70 16.53 -1.13
CA LEU A 181 5.96 17.79 -0.95
C LEU A 181 6.90 18.99 -0.76
N ALA A 182 8.01 18.82 -0.03
CA ALA A 182 9.00 19.88 0.14
C ALA A 182 9.79 20.17 -1.15
N ASN A 183 9.91 19.20 -2.07
CA ASN A 183 10.56 19.36 -3.37
C ASN A 183 9.64 20.01 -4.42
N GLU A 184 8.32 19.94 -4.23
CA GLU A 184 7.31 20.68 -5.01
C GLU A 184 7.00 22.08 -4.43
N ASP A 185 7.84 22.57 -3.52
CA ASP A 185 7.70 23.87 -2.83
C ASP A 185 6.36 24.05 -2.07
N MET A 186 5.66 22.96 -1.74
CA MET A 186 4.41 22.99 -0.95
C MET A 186 4.68 23.14 0.56
N ILE A 187 5.90 22.83 1.01
CA ILE A 187 6.34 22.80 2.41
C ILE A 187 7.75 23.45 2.48
N PRO A 188 8.18 24.05 3.62
CA PRO A 188 9.45 24.74 3.71
C PRO A 188 10.64 23.91 3.16
N HIS A 189 11.41 24.53 2.28
CA HIS A 189 12.54 23.92 1.56
C HIS A 189 13.61 23.28 2.49
N ASN A 190 13.67 23.69 3.75
CA ASN A 190 14.53 23.07 4.77
C ASN A 190 14.21 21.58 5.01
N ILE A 191 13.01 21.12 4.68
CA ILE A 191 12.56 19.73 4.80
C ILE A 191 13.03 18.88 3.60
N ALA A 192 13.30 19.50 2.44
CA ALA A 192 13.78 18.82 1.24
C ALA A 192 15.27 18.40 1.32
N LYS A 193 16.02 18.90 2.32
CA LYS A 193 17.45 18.61 2.50
C LYS A 193 17.68 17.12 2.81
N THR A 194 18.46 16.45 1.97
CA THR A 194 18.92 15.07 2.16
C THR A 194 20.33 15.03 2.73
N ASN A 195 20.67 13.95 3.44
CA ASN A 195 22.04 13.70 3.89
C ASN A 195 22.90 13.13 2.73
N SER A 196 24.20 12.91 2.98
CA SER A 196 25.14 12.32 2.00
C SER A 196 24.78 10.89 1.54
N ARG A 197 23.84 10.23 2.21
CA ARG A 197 23.31 8.90 1.87
C ARG A 197 21.94 8.98 1.17
N GLY A 198 21.46 10.17 0.80
CA GLY A 198 20.19 10.38 0.11
C GLY A 198 18.94 10.31 0.99
N VAL A 199 19.10 10.33 2.32
CA VAL A 199 17.97 10.22 3.26
C VAL A 199 17.55 11.60 3.79
N PRO A 200 16.26 11.99 3.70
CA PRO A 200 15.77 13.29 4.18
C PRO A 200 15.58 13.29 5.70
N MET A 201 16.64 13.65 6.42
CA MET A 201 16.72 13.53 7.88
C MET A 201 15.75 14.46 8.64
N THR A 202 15.47 15.64 8.09
CA THR A 202 14.52 16.60 8.68
C THR A 202 13.10 16.09 8.59
N ALA A 203 12.69 15.56 7.43
CA ALA A 203 11.40 14.93 7.22
C ALA A 203 11.21 13.74 8.17
N LEU A 204 12.24 12.89 8.29
CA LEU A 204 12.22 11.73 9.19
C LEU A 204 11.98 12.10 10.66
N ARG A 205 12.67 13.13 11.17
CA ARG A 205 12.47 13.60 12.55
C ARG A 205 11.07 14.13 12.76
N LEU A 206 10.53 14.88 11.81
CA LEU A 206 9.17 15.41 11.90
C LEU A 206 8.13 14.28 11.94
N SER A 207 8.27 13.28 11.05
CA SER A 207 7.41 12.09 11.05
C SER A 207 7.51 11.29 12.36
N MET A 208 8.71 11.14 12.93
CA MET A 208 8.90 10.49 14.24
C MET A 208 8.21 11.24 15.38
N ILE A 209 8.30 12.56 15.40
CA ILE A 209 7.64 13.39 16.43
C ILE A 209 6.12 13.24 16.31
N GLY A 210 5.57 13.30 15.09
CA GLY A 210 4.15 13.07 14.84
C GLY A 210 3.68 11.69 15.33
N GLY A 211 4.43 10.63 15.00
CA GLY A 211 4.15 9.27 15.47
C GLY A 211 4.23 9.12 16.99
N LEU A 212 5.21 9.76 17.64
CA LEU A 212 5.36 9.72 19.10
C LEU A 212 4.21 10.47 19.81
N LEU A 213 3.80 11.62 19.29
CA LEU A 213 2.64 12.36 19.80
C LEU A 213 1.35 11.55 19.64
N ALA A 214 1.16 10.88 18.50
CA ALA A 214 0.03 9.99 18.28
C ALA A 214 0.02 8.80 19.27
N LEU A 215 1.20 8.23 19.55
CA LEU A 215 1.32 7.15 20.54
C LEU A 215 1.03 7.63 21.97
N LEU A 216 1.57 8.78 22.38
CA LEU A 216 1.31 9.38 23.69
C LEU A 216 -0.18 9.69 23.89
N SER A 217 -0.86 10.12 22.82
CA SER A 217 -2.30 10.33 22.82
C SER A 217 -3.09 9.06 23.14
N SER A 218 -2.59 7.88 22.76
CA SER A 218 -3.25 6.60 23.07
C SER A 218 -3.18 6.27 24.56
N VAL A 219 -2.18 6.77 25.30
CA VAL A 219 -2.00 6.48 26.73
C VAL A 219 -2.75 7.50 27.60
N VAL A 220 -2.74 8.77 27.21
CA VAL A 220 -3.34 9.86 28.01
C VAL A 220 -4.84 10.01 27.75
N ALA A 221 -5.32 9.74 26.54
CA ALA A 221 -6.72 9.97 26.15
C ALA A 221 -7.22 8.97 25.08
N ALA A 222 -7.19 7.67 25.41
CA ALA A 222 -7.59 6.57 24.52
C ALA A 222 -9.04 6.65 24.01
N SER A 223 -9.98 7.10 24.83
CA SER A 223 -11.40 7.13 24.46
C SER A 223 -11.78 8.30 23.55
N THR A 224 -10.99 9.38 23.54
CA THR A 224 -11.34 10.60 22.79
C THR A 224 -10.35 10.88 21.68
N VAL A 225 -9.07 11.07 22.01
CA VAL A 225 -8.09 11.58 21.04
C VAL A 225 -7.65 10.47 20.10
N TYR A 226 -7.49 9.24 20.58
CA TYR A 226 -7.23 8.10 19.69
C TYR A 226 -8.38 7.86 18.71
N LEU A 227 -9.64 7.89 19.16
CA LEU A 227 -10.79 7.74 18.26
C LEU A 227 -10.84 8.87 17.21
N VAL A 228 -10.55 10.11 17.61
CA VAL A 228 -10.48 11.24 16.67
C VAL A 228 -9.36 11.04 15.65
N LEU A 229 -8.15 10.64 16.09
CA LEU A 229 -7.01 10.40 15.19
C LEU A 229 -7.31 9.29 14.17
N VAL A 230 -7.87 8.16 14.63
CA VAL A 230 -8.27 7.06 13.75
C VAL A 230 -9.35 7.51 12.77
N SER A 231 -10.34 8.28 13.23
CA SER A 231 -11.43 8.77 12.38
C SER A 231 -10.92 9.74 11.30
N VAL A 232 -10.06 10.70 11.68
CA VAL A 232 -9.43 11.65 10.74
C VAL A 232 -8.57 10.90 9.72
N SER A 233 -7.79 9.92 10.16
CA SER A 233 -6.98 9.13 9.25
C SER A 233 -7.85 8.30 8.30
N GLY A 234 -8.91 7.66 8.77
CA GLY A 234 -9.82 6.89 7.93
C GLY A 234 -10.51 7.78 6.87
N LEU A 235 -10.95 8.98 7.26
CA LEU A 235 -11.51 9.96 6.32
C LEU A 235 -10.50 10.40 5.26
N ALA A 236 -9.23 10.62 5.63
CA ALA A 236 -8.19 10.98 4.68
C ALA A 236 -7.99 9.89 3.62
N VAL A 237 -7.98 8.62 4.00
CA VAL A 237 -7.85 7.50 3.06
C VAL A 237 -9.04 7.43 2.11
N VAL A 238 -10.26 7.64 2.61
CA VAL A 238 -11.46 7.68 1.76
C VAL A 238 -11.39 8.82 0.74
N ILE A 239 -10.92 10.00 1.15
CA ILE A 239 -10.74 11.14 0.23
C ILE A 239 -9.72 10.80 -0.85
N VAL A 240 -8.58 10.22 -0.49
CA VAL A 240 -7.56 9.78 -1.45
C VAL A 240 -8.15 8.75 -2.42
N CYS A 241 -8.88 7.76 -1.91
CA CYS A 241 -9.55 6.75 -2.73
C CYS A 241 -10.56 7.40 -3.70
N PHE A 242 -11.37 8.35 -3.22
CA PHE A 242 -12.31 9.08 -4.06
C PHE A 242 -11.62 9.91 -5.15
N GLN A 243 -10.47 10.54 -4.86
CA GLN A 243 -9.68 11.26 -5.85
C GLN A 243 -9.04 10.32 -6.87
N GLN A 244 -8.57 9.16 -6.42
CA GLN A 244 -7.97 8.12 -7.26
C GLN A 244 -8.99 7.54 -8.25
N PHE A 245 -10.20 7.22 -7.80
CA PHE A 245 -11.23 6.54 -8.60
C PHE A 245 -12.28 7.47 -9.22
N GLY A 246 -12.45 8.71 -8.74
CA GLY A 246 -13.48 9.62 -9.22
C GLY A 246 -13.08 10.37 -10.50
N PRO A 247 -12.30 11.47 -10.44
CA PRO A 247 -12.03 12.31 -11.62
C PRO A 247 -10.87 11.83 -12.51
N SER A 248 -10.04 10.90 -12.03
CA SER A 248 -8.83 10.44 -12.74
C SER A 248 -9.15 9.70 -14.05
N ASP A 249 -10.32 9.05 -14.15
CA ASP A 249 -10.83 8.48 -15.40
C ASP A 249 -11.11 9.56 -16.46
N ARG A 250 -11.51 10.76 -16.04
CA ARG A 250 -11.83 11.88 -16.93
C ARG A 250 -10.56 12.47 -17.55
N LEU A 251 -9.45 12.50 -16.83
CA LEU A 251 -8.14 12.97 -17.31
C LEU A 251 -7.43 11.94 -18.20
N ARG A 252 -7.58 10.64 -17.90
CA ARG A 252 -7.03 9.57 -18.74
C ARG A 252 -7.69 9.56 -20.12
N THR A 253 -9.01 9.74 -20.17
CA THR A 253 -9.79 9.82 -21.41
C THR A 253 -9.47 11.09 -22.21
N SER A 254 -9.27 12.24 -21.54
CA SER A 254 -8.94 13.53 -22.16
C SER A 254 -7.51 13.57 -22.74
N ARG A 255 -6.51 13.02 -22.05
CA ARG A 255 -5.13 12.93 -22.56
C ARG A 255 -5.03 12.05 -23.80
N SER A 256 -5.76 10.93 -23.86
CA SER A 256 -5.82 10.08 -25.06
C SER A 256 -6.49 10.77 -26.26
N SER A 257 -7.49 11.64 -26.03
CA SER A 257 -8.13 12.42 -27.10
C SER A 257 -7.28 13.59 -27.58
N CYS A 258 -6.55 14.27 -26.68
CA CYS A 258 -5.66 15.38 -27.04
C CYS A 258 -4.43 14.90 -27.81
N ILE A 259 -3.80 13.79 -27.38
CA ILE A 259 -2.69 13.16 -28.10
C ILE A 259 -3.14 12.67 -29.48
N ARG A 260 -4.32 12.04 -29.58
CA ARG A 260 -4.88 11.62 -30.88
C ARG A 260 -5.16 12.82 -31.79
N THR A 261 -5.74 13.90 -31.26
CA THR A 261 -6.06 15.10 -32.06
C THR A 261 -4.80 15.86 -32.51
N THR A 262 -3.79 16.00 -31.66
CA THR A 262 -2.51 16.64 -31.99
C THR A 262 -1.68 15.81 -32.97
N VAL A 263 -1.67 14.48 -32.87
CA VAL A 263 -0.98 13.61 -33.85
C VAL A 263 -1.70 13.65 -35.20
N THR A 264 -3.03 13.68 -35.23
CA THR A 264 -3.79 13.74 -36.50
C THR A 264 -3.73 15.12 -37.16
N SER A 265 -3.59 16.21 -36.40
CA SER A 265 -3.47 17.57 -36.95
C SER A 265 -2.06 17.93 -37.42
N THR A 266 -1.02 17.32 -36.83
CA THR A 266 0.38 17.53 -37.22
C THR A 266 0.75 16.68 -38.45
N ILE A 267 0.08 15.54 -38.69
CA ILE A 267 0.20 14.75 -39.91
C ILE A 267 -0.86 15.22 -40.93
N ARG A 268 -0.86 16.51 -41.26
CA ARG A 268 -1.45 16.96 -42.53
C ARG A 268 -0.37 16.75 -43.58
N LYS A 269 -0.50 15.69 -44.41
CA LYS A 269 0.40 15.47 -45.54
C LYS A 269 0.56 16.78 -46.32
N PRO A 270 1.78 17.31 -46.50
CA PRO A 270 1.97 18.46 -47.37
C PRO A 270 1.49 18.07 -48.77
N LYS A 271 0.67 18.92 -49.40
CA LYS A 271 0.29 18.74 -50.80
C LYS A 271 1.58 18.65 -51.63
N PRO A 272 1.72 17.66 -52.53
CA PRO A 272 2.91 17.55 -53.36
C PRO A 272 3.06 18.82 -54.21
N GLY A 273 4.21 19.49 -54.14
CA GLY A 273 4.56 20.58 -55.07
C GLY A 273 4.78 21.99 -54.51
N ARG A 274 4.90 22.23 -53.20
CA ARG A 274 5.41 23.51 -52.68
C ARG A 274 6.76 23.33 -51.97
N LEU A 275 7.82 23.87 -52.58
CA LEU A 275 9.10 24.11 -51.89
C LEU A 275 8.85 25.06 -50.72
N ILE A 276 9.14 24.58 -49.51
CA ILE A 276 9.17 25.41 -48.31
C ILE A 276 10.46 26.24 -48.39
N PRO A 277 10.42 27.58 -48.32
CA PRO A 277 11.64 28.37 -48.32
C PRO A 277 12.45 28.08 -47.04
N PRO A 278 13.79 28.06 -47.12
CA PRO A 278 14.63 27.79 -45.96
C PRO A 278 14.41 28.85 -44.87
N VAL A 279 14.09 28.40 -43.66
CA VAL A 279 13.98 29.25 -42.48
C VAL A 279 15.41 29.57 -42.00
N PRO A 280 15.83 30.84 -41.94
CA PRO A 280 17.16 31.16 -41.45
C PRO A 280 17.25 30.93 -39.94
N ASN A 281 18.33 30.29 -39.49
CA ASN A 281 18.84 30.32 -38.12
C ASN A 281 18.16 29.46 -37.02
N ARG A 282 17.82 28.19 -37.30
CA ARG A 282 17.69 27.17 -36.25
C ARG A 282 18.80 26.11 -36.37
N PRO A 283 19.41 25.66 -35.25
CA PRO A 283 20.28 24.48 -35.30
C PRO A 283 19.49 23.29 -35.82
N SER A 284 20.01 22.63 -36.84
CA SER A 284 19.41 21.43 -37.44
C SER A 284 19.26 20.31 -36.41
N PRO A 285 18.14 19.57 -36.40
CA PRO A 285 17.99 18.37 -35.57
C PRO A 285 19.15 17.38 -35.78
N ILE A 286 19.57 16.70 -34.72
CA ILE A 286 20.73 15.77 -34.69
C ILE A 286 20.66 14.69 -35.80
N TRP A 287 19.46 14.34 -36.27
CA TRP A 287 19.23 13.41 -37.39
C TRP A 287 19.92 13.78 -38.69
N TYR A 288 20.22 15.06 -38.92
CA TYR A 288 20.93 15.51 -40.12
C TYR A 288 22.43 15.24 -40.10
N ARG A 289 23.01 14.84 -38.95
CA ARG A 289 24.47 14.72 -38.78
C ARG A 289 25.04 13.34 -39.11
N ASN A 290 24.20 12.29 -39.19
CA ASN A 290 24.65 10.90 -39.31
C ASN A 290 24.23 10.18 -40.61
N GLY A 291 23.89 10.92 -41.68
CA GLY A 291 23.83 10.35 -43.04
C GLY A 291 22.69 9.37 -43.36
N SER A 292 21.72 9.17 -42.45
CA SER A 292 20.53 8.35 -42.70
C SER A 292 19.37 9.24 -43.19
N THR A 293 19.19 9.33 -44.51
CA THR A 293 18.11 10.12 -45.16
C THR A 293 16.84 9.33 -45.46
N ARG A 294 16.64 8.13 -44.90
CA ARG A 294 15.41 7.36 -45.17
C ARG A 294 14.25 7.78 -44.26
N GLU A 295 13.16 8.20 -44.91
CA GLU A 295 11.84 8.34 -44.30
C GLU A 295 11.37 6.98 -43.74
N PRO A 296 10.66 6.95 -42.60
CA PRO A 296 10.13 5.71 -42.04
C PRO A 296 8.98 5.17 -42.90
N ASP A 297 9.06 3.91 -43.30
CA ASP A 297 8.10 3.27 -44.21
C ASP A 297 6.81 2.81 -43.49
N SER A 298 6.82 2.73 -42.16
CA SER A 298 5.65 2.31 -41.36
C SER A 298 5.53 3.06 -40.02
N LEU A 299 4.32 3.06 -39.46
CA LEU A 299 4.02 3.68 -38.16
C LEU A 299 4.74 2.98 -36.99
N GLU A 300 5.04 1.69 -37.12
CA GLU A 300 5.81 0.94 -36.12
C GLU A 300 7.29 1.35 -36.15
N ASP A 301 7.89 1.51 -37.35
CA ASP A 301 9.30 1.95 -37.50
C ASP A 301 9.52 3.39 -36.98
N ALA A 302 8.50 4.26 -37.13
CA ALA A 302 8.53 5.60 -36.54
C ALA A 302 8.40 5.60 -35.01
N ALA A 303 7.57 4.71 -34.44
CA ALA A 303 7.35 4.59 -33.01
C ALA A 303 8.56 3.97 -32.29
N GLU A 304 9.17 2.95 -32.89
CA GLU A 304 10.36 2.27 -32.38
C GLU A 304 11.58 3.22 -32.32
N ARG A 305 11.74 4.07 -33.34
CA ARG A 305 12.79 5.11 -33.36
C ARG A 305 12.54 6.23 -32.35
N LEU A 306 11.29 6.56 -32.06
CA LEU A 306 10.97 7.54 -31.01
C LEU A 306 11.26 7.01 -29.60
N GLN A 307 11.10 5.70 -29.38
CA GLN A 307 11.48 5.08 -28.11
C GLN A 307 12.99 5.09 -27.88
N THR A 308 13.81 4.89 -28.93
CA THR A 308 15.28 4.99 -28.83
C THR A 308 15.82 6.39 -28.51
N ILE A 309 14.99 7.44 -28.57
CA ILE A 309 15.36 8.83 -28.24
C ILE A 309 15.07 9.16 -26.75
N SER A 310 14.26 8.33 -26.09
CA SER A 310 13.78 8.58 -24.72
C SER A 310 14.60 7.91 -23.61
N GLU A 311 15.60 7.11 -23.97
CA GLU A 311 16.60 6.62 -23.02
C GLU A 311 17.90 7.41 -23.19
N PRO A 312 18.55 7.87 -22.10
CA PRO A 312 19.85 8.53 -22.17
C PRO A 312 20.99 7.56 -22.54
#